data_AF-A0A3P6H7N2-F1
#
_entry.id   AF-A0A3P6H7N2-F1
#
_cell.length_a   1.000
_cell.length_b   1.000
_cell.length_c   1.000
_cell.angle_alpha   90.00
_cell.angle_beta   90.00
_cell.angle_gamma   90.00
#
_symmetry.space_group_name_H-M   'P 1'
#
loop_
_entity.id
_entity.type
_entity.pdbx_description
1 polymer ?
#
loop_
_entity_poly.entity_id
_entity_poly.type
_entity_poly.pdbx_seq_one_letter_code
_entity_poly.pdbx_strand_id
1 'polypeptide(L)'
;MSTPLKLKLIDAYIVYIFVTGVIQFIYCCLVGTFPFNAFLSGFISTVASFVLAVCLRMHSNPQNKGVFPDYMPEWAFGNFIFAHIVLHLAVFNFMG
;
A
#
# COMPACT_ATOMS: atom_id res chain seq x y z
N MET A 1 0.82 11.11 -25.82
CA MET A 1 0.50 11.13 -24.37
C MET A 1 0.27 9.70 -23.92
N SER A 2 1.32 8.99 -23.54
CA SER A 2 1.21 7.65 -22.99
C SER A 2 1.56 7.74 -21.51
N THR A 3 0.59 7.52 -20.63
CA THR A 3 0.89 7.34 -19.20
C THR A 3 1.93 6.24 -19.08
N PRO A 4 3.07 6.48 -18.39
CA PRO A 4 4.11 5.48 -18.24
C PRO A 4 3.53 4.18 -17.67
N LEU A 5 3.92 3.03 -18.22
CA LEU A 5 3.42 1.72 -17.80
C LEU A 5 3.58 1.48 -16.29
N LYS A 6 4.63 2.05 -15.69
CA LYS A 6 4.87 2.08 -14.24
C LYS A 6 3.74 2.73 -13.44
N LEU A 7 3.22 3.88 -13.90
CA LEU A 7 2.13 4.60 -13.22
C LEU A 7 0.81 3.82 -13.30
N LYS A 8 0.53 3.20 -14.45
CA LYS A 8 -0.63 2.30 -14.59
C LYS A 8 -0.55 1.10 -13.63
N LEU A 9 0.64 0.53 -13.45
CA LEU A 9 0.84 -0.58 -12.53
C LEU A 9 0.61 -0.16 -11.08
N ILE A 10 1.11 1.02 -10.68
CA ILE A 10 0.89 1.57 -9.34
C ILE A 10 -0.60 1.85 -9.10
N ASP A 11 -1.31 2.46 -10.06
CA ASP A 11 -2.75 2.70 -9.94
C ASP A 11 -3.53 1.37 -9.82
N ALA A 12 -3.18 0.35 -10.61
CA ALA A 12 -3.81 -0.98 -10.50
C ALA A 12 -3.55 -1.63 -9.13
N TYR A 13 -2.34 -1.49 -8.58
CA TYR A 13 -1.98 -1.98 -7.25
C TYR A 13 -2.77 -1.26 -6.14
N ILE A 14 -2.93 0.06 -6.23
CA ILE A 14 -3.73 0.87 -5.30
C ILE A 14 -5.19 0.37 -5.28
N VAL A 15 -5.78 0.17 -6.45
CA VAL A 15 -7.16 -0.33 -6.58
C VAL A 15 -7.27 -1.74 -5.99
N TYR A 16 -6.33 -2.63 -6.28
CA TYR A 16 -6.31 -3.99 -5.74
C TYR A 16 -6.29 -4.02 -4.21
N ILE A 17 -5.41 -3.23 -3.58
CA ILE A 17 -5.33 -3.17 -2.11
C ILE A 17 -6.60 -2.58 -1.51
N PHE A 18 -7.13 -1.51 -2.12
CA PHE A 18 -8.36 -0.88 -1.65
C PHE A 18 -9.53 -1.87 -1.64
N VAL A 19 -9.71 -2.62 -2.74
CA VAL A 19 -10.74 -3.66 -2.82
C VAL A 19 -10.50 -4.75 -1.78
N THR A 20 -9.25 -5.16 -1.56
CA THR A 20 -8.89 -6.16 -0.54
C THR A 20 -9.28 -5.68 0.87
N GLY A 21 -9.00 -4.42 1.22
CA GLY A 21 -9.37 -3.83 2.50
C GLY A 21 -10.89 -3.73 2.70
N VAL A 22 -11.64 -3.40 1.64
CA VAL A 22 -13.11 -3.40 1.67
C VAL A 22 -13.65 -4.80 1.90
N ILE A 23 -13.11 -5.81 1.21
CA ILE A 23 -13.51 -7.21 1.40
C ILE A 23 -13.23 -7.68 2.84
N GLN A 24 -12.05 -7.37 3.38
CA GLN A 24 -11.72 -7.68 4.79
C GLN A 24 -12.71 -7.02 5.75
N PHE A 25 -13.04 -5.75 5.53
CA PHE A 25 -13.99 -5.02 6.37
C PHE A 25 -15.40 -5.63 6.30
N ILE A 26 -15.90 -5.93 5.10
CA ILE A 26 -17.19 -6.59 4.91
C ILE A 26 -17.21 -7.97 5.59
N TYR A 27 -16.15 -8.76 5.44
CA TYR A 27 -16.04 -10.06 6.08
C TYR A 27 -16.12 -9.95 7.61
N CYS A 28 -15.43 -8.98 8.20
CA CYS A 28 -15.48 -8.70 9.64
C CYS A 28 -16.89 -8.30 10.11
N CYS A 29 -17.59 -7.47 9.33
CA CYS A 29 -18.98 -7.09 9.64
C CYS A 29 -19.96 -8.28 9.58
N LEU A 30 -19.73 -9.24 8.68
CA LEU A 30 -20.62 -10.39 8.46
C LEU A 30 -20.34 -11.58 9.38
N VAL A 31 -19.07 -11.94 9.56
CA VAL A 31 -18.63 -13.15 10.26
C VAL A 31 -18.20 -12.85 11.70
N GLY A 32 -17.92 -11.58 12.00
CA GLY A 32 -17.45 -11.13 13.31
C GLY A 32 -15.92 -11.04 13.40
N THR A 33 -15.45 -10.69 14.59
CA THR A 33 -14.08 -10.26 14.85
C THR A 33 -13.18 -11.34 15.43
N PHE A 34 -13.58 -12.61 15.50
CA PHE A 34 -12.73 -13.65 16.12
C PHE A 34 -11.92 -14.41 15.07
N PRO A 35 -10.56 -14.43 15.14
CA PRO A 35 -9.67 -13.74 16.09
C PRO A 35 -9.37 -12.27 15.71
N PHE A 36 -9.46 -11.35 16.68
CA PHE A 36 -9.43 -9.90 16.43
C PHE A 36 -8.07 -9.41 15.96
N ASN A 37 -7.01 -9.98 16.51
CA ASN A 37 -5.64 -9.61 16.16
C ASN A 37 -5.31 -9.96 14.70
N ALA A 38 -5.83 -11.08 14.17
CA ALA A 38 -5.60 -11.46 12.79
C ALA A 38 -6.39 -10.58 11.80
N PHE A 39 -7.63 -10.20 12.15
CA PHE A 39 -8.37 -9.21 11.38
C PHE A 39 -7.67 -7.86 11.40
N LEU A 40 -7.30 -7.39 12.59
CA LEU A 40 -6.67 -6.08 12.77
C LEU A 40 -5.32 -6.00 12.07
N SER A 41 -4.48 -7.04 12.16
CA SER A 41 -3.18 -7.09 11.45
C SER A 41 -3.39 -7.11 9.94
N GLY A 42 -4.34 -7.91 9.44
CA GLY A 42 -4.68 -7.95 8.02
C GLY A 42 -5.20 -6.61 7.49
N PHE A 43 -6.07 -5.95 8.25
CA PHE A 43 -6.67 -4.66 7.88
C PHE A 43 -5.66 -3.51 7.95
N ILE A 44 -4.83 -3.45 9.01
CA ILE A 44 -3.75 -2.45 9.11
C ILE A 44 -2.74 -2.65 7.97
N SER A 45 -2.44 -3.90 7.60
CA SER A 45 -1.55 -4.20 6.48
C SER A 45 -2.07 -3.62 5.16
N THR A 46 -3.37 -3.79 4.86
CA THR A 46 -3.97 -3.25 3.63
C THR A 46 -4.01 -1.72 3.65
N VAL A 47 -4.38 -1.10 4.78
CA VAL A 47 -4.39 0.37 4.91
C VAL A 47 -2.98 0.95 4.76
N ALA A 48 -1.97 0.39 5.43
CA ALA A 48 -0.60 0.87 5.35
C ALA A 48 -0.02 0.70 3.92
N SER A 49 -0.27 -0.45 3.29
CA SER A 49 0.15 -0.72 1.91
C SER A 49 -0.49 0.26 0.91
N PHE A 50 -1.75 0.64 1.13
CA PHE A 50 -2.45 1.65 0.33
C PHE A 50 -1.78 3.03 0.46
N VAL A 51 -1.50 3.48 1.69
CA VAL A 51 -0.83 4.77 1.94
C VAL A 51 0.55 4.79 1.30
N LEU A 52 1.34 3.72 1.45
CA LEU A 52 2.66 3.59 0.83
C LEU A 52 2.58 3.65 -0.70
N ALA A 53 1.58 3.02 -1.31
CA ALA A 53 1.38 3.03 -2.75
C ALA A 53 1.00 4.43 -3.28
N VAL A 54 0.13 5.14 -2.57
CA VAL A 54 -0.24 6.54 -2.89
C VAL A 54 0.99 7.46 -2.79
N CYS A 55 1.81 7.30 -1.76
CA CYS A 55 3.07 8.02 -1.61
C CYS A 55 4.02 7.73 -2.78
N LEU A 56 4.18 6.47 -3.19
CA LEU A 56 5.01 6.08 -4.34
C LEU A 56 4.46 6.69 -5.65
N ARG A 57 3.14 6.71 -5.83
CA ARG A 57 2.47 7.32 -6.98
C ARG A 57 2.74 8.81 -7.07
N MET A 58 2.69 9.51 -5.94
CA MET A 58 2.95 10.95 -5.87
C MET A 58 4.41 11.29 -6.23
N HIS A 59 5.38 10.51 -5.72
CA HIS A 59 6.79 10.67 -6.06
C HIS A 59 7.15 10.24 -7.50
N SER A 60 6.38 9.30 -8.07
CA SER A 60 6.58 8.81 -9.44
C SER A 60 5.86 9.64 -10.51
N ASN A 61 5.02 10.61 -10.13
CA ASN A 61 4.27 11.43 -11.07
C ASN A 61 5.21 12.46 -11.73
N PRO A 62 5.41 12.42 -13.07
CA PRO A 62 6.30 13.36 -13.76
C PRO A 62 5.83 14.82 -13.66
N GLN A 63 4.56 15.08 -13.37
CA GLN A 63 4.06 16.43 -13.12
C GLN A 63 4.60 17.04 -11.82
N ASN A 64 5.05 16.21 -10.87
CA ASN A 64 5.63 16.66 -9.60
C ASN A 64 7.16 16.83 -9.65
N LYS A 65 7.80 16.70 -10.82
CA LYS A 65 9.26 16.89 -10.99
C LYS A 65 9.77 18.27 -10.57
N GLY A 66 8.91 19.30 -10.51
CA GLY A 66 9.29 20.62 -10.00
C GLY A 66 9.35 20.71 -8.47
N VAL A 67 8.72 19.78 -7.75
CA VAL A 67 8.66 19.73 -6.28
C VAL A 67 9.68 18.74 -5.73
N PHE A 68 10.06 17.75 -6.53
CA PHE A 68 10.85 16.59 -6.10
C PHE A 68 12.08 16.40 -7.01
N PRO A 69 13.27 16.14 -6.44
CA PRO A 69 14.50 15.97 -7.22
C PRO A 69 14.46 14.74 -8.15
N ASP A 70 15.22 14.73 -9.24
CA ASP A 70 15.16 13.66 -10.26
C ASP A 70 15.55 12.25 -9.76
N TYR A 71 16.34 12.15 -8.67
CA TYR A 71 16.68 10.85 -8.04
C TYR A 71 15.57 10.31 -7.12
N MET A 72 14.55 11.10 -6.82
CA MET A 72 13.48 10.78 -5.89
C MET A 72 12.68 9.52 -6.26
N PRO A 73 12.38 9.20 -7.54
CA PRO A 73 11.57 8.03 -7.87
C PRO A 73 12.21 6.70 -7.47
N GLU A 74 13.53 6.57 -7.66
CA GLU A 74 14.28 5.36 -7.31
C GLU A 74 14.42 5.22 -5.80
N TRP A 75 14.70 6.34 -5.13
CA TRP A 75 14.80 6.38 -3.67
C TRP A 75 13.45 6.10 -2.99
N ALA A 76 12.35 6.67 -3.52
CA ALA A 76 10.99 6.42 -3.05
C ALA A 76 10.60 4.95 -3.21
N PHE A 77 11.02 4.29 -4.30
CA PHE A 77 10.81 2.87 -4.50
C PHE A 77 11.59 2.02 -3.49
N GLY A 78 12.85 2.38 -3.18
CA GLY A 78 13.64 1.73 -2.13
C GLY A 78 12.97 1.83 -0.76
N ASN A 79 12.49 3.02 -0.38
CA ASN A 79 11.74 3.23 0.87
C ASN A 79 10.42 2.46 0.89
N PHE A 80 9.73 2.37 -0.25
CA PHE A 80 8.49 1.60 -0.38
C PHE A 80 8.70 0.11 -0.09
N ILE A 81 9.78 -0.49 -0.62
CA ILE A 81 10.12 -1.90 -0.35
C ILE A 81 10.50 -2.09 1.11
N PHE A 82 11.38 -1.24 1.64
CA PHE A 82 11.83 -1.32 3.02
C PHE A 82 10.64 -1.23 4.00
N ALA A 83 9.74 -0.26 3.79
CA ALA A 83 8.54 -0.10 4.58
C ALA A 83 7.61 -1.32 4.47
N HIS A 84 7.46 -1.93 3.30
CA HIS A 84 6.67 -3.16 3.13
C HIS A 84 7.25 -4.35 3.90
N ILE A 85 8.58 -4.51 3.93
CA ILE A 85 9.23 -5.58 4.69
C ILE A 85 8.95 -5.42 6.18
N VAL A 86 9.16 -4.21 6.72
CA VAL A 86 8.91 -3.91 8.14
C VAL A 86 7.42 -4.08 8.49
N LEU A 87 6.53 -3.58 7.63
CA LEU A 87 5.08 -3.74 7.78
C LEU A 87 4.68 -5.22 7.85
N HIS A 88 5.13 -6.03 6.89
CA HIS A 88 4.79 -7.45 6.87
C HIS A 88 5.35 -8.17 8.10
N LEU A 89 6.58 -7.87 8.53
CA LEU A 89 7.15 -8.44 9.75
C LEU A 89 6.29 -8.11 10.99
N ALA A 90 5.88 -6.85 11.13
CA ALA A 90 5.00 -6.43 12.23
C ALA A 90 3.62 -7.11 12.18
N VAL A 91 3.05 -7.24 10.99
CA VAL A 91 1.74 -7.90 10.75
C VAL A 91 1.82 -9.39 11.11
N PHE A 92 2.86 -10.11 10.68
CA PHE A 92 3.07 -11.52 11.04
C PHE A 92 3.27 -11.69 12.54
N ASN A 93 3.99 -10.78 13.19
CA ASN A 93 4.18 -10.82 14.64
C ASN A 93 2.87 -10.57 15.41
N PHE A 94 2.01 -9.66 14.92
CA PHE A 94 0.74 -9.33 15.56
C PHE A 94 -0.39 -10.31 15.26
N MET A 95 -0.29 -11.10 14.18
CA MET A 95 -1.28 -12.10 13.79
C MET A 95 -1.25 -13.35 14.68
N GLY A 96 -0.10 -13.62 15.32
CA GLY A 96 0.15 -14.76 16.22
C GLY A 96 -0.32 -14.55 17.65
#